data_AF-A0A246I5M9-F1
#
_entry.id   AF-A0A246I5M9-F1
#
_cell.length_a   1.000
_cell.length_b   1.000
_cell.length_c   1.000
_cell.angle_alpha   90.00
_cell.angle_beta   90.00
_cell.angle_gamma   90.00
#
_symmetry.space_group_name_H-M   'P 1'
#
loop_
_entity.id
_entity.type
_entity.pdbx_description
1 polymer ?
#
loop_
_entity_poly.entity_id
_entity_poly.type
_entity_poly.pdbx_seq_one_letter_code
_entity_poly.pdbx_strand_id
1 'polypeptide(L)'
;MRRHSVAVILAAALPLCGFGSCSKAEKPDLPKVVYIPVERTVAVPAALTSRCPVKRASQRTIESVVSAYNANVLSLEQCNSQLGAIEKLAPANEQKQVKP
;
A
#
# COMPACT_ATOMS: atom_id res chain seq x y z
N MET A 1 -12.49 -33.99 -65.70
CA MET A 1 -11.78 -34.36 -64.45
C MET A 1 -11.11 -33.14 -63.78
N ARG A 2 -11.86 -32.12 -63.32
CA ARG A 2 -11.24 -30.95 -62.62
C ARG A 2 -12.06 -30.37 -61.46
N ARG A 3 -13.33 -30.79 -61.29
CA ARG A 3 -14.22 -30.24 -60.24
C ARG A 3 -14.20 -31.05 -58.94
N HIS A 4 -13.63 -32.25 -58.95
CA HIS A 4 -13.63 -33.14 -57.77
C HIS A 4 -12.35 -32.97 -56.93
N SER A 5 -11.27 -32.48 -57.52
CA SER A 5 -10.00 -32.22 -56.82
C SER A 5 -10.09 -31.01 -55.88
N VAL A 6 -10.87 -29.98 -56.25
CA VAL A 6 -11.03 -28.75 -55.45
C VAL A 6 -11.91 -28.98 -54.22
N ALA A 7 -12.94 -29.83 -54.33
CA ALA A 7 -13.83 -30.17 -53.22
C ALA A 7 -13.14 -31.01 -52.14
N VAL A 8 -12.20 -31.89 -52.52
CA VAL A 8 -11.42 -32.70 -51.57
C VAL A 8 -10.40 -31.84 -50.82
N ILE A 9 -9.79 -30.85 -51.47
CA ILE A 9 -8.83 -29.93 -50.83
C ILE A 9 -9.54 -29.00 -49.84
N LEU A 10 -10.74 -28.52 -50.16
CA LEU A 10 -11.54 -27.69 -49.23
C LEU A 10 -12.08 -28.49 -48.04
N ALA A 11 -12.49 -29.74 -48.23
CA ALA A 11 -12.94 -30.61 -47.14
C ALA A 11 -11.79 -31.04 -46.20
N ALA A 12 -10.56 -31.13 -46.70
CA ALA A 12 -9.37 -31.43 -45.91
C ALA A 12 -8.81 -30.20 -45.15
N ALA A 13 -9.16 -28.98 -45.58
CA ALA A 13 -8.70 -27.73 -44.93
C ALA A 13 -9.68 -27.22 -43.84
N LEU A 14 -10.92 -27.69 -43.84
CA LEU A 14 -11.94 -27.31 -42.83
C LEU A 14 -11.70 -27.82 -41.39
N PRO A 15 -11.01 -28.94 -41.09
CA PRO A 15 -10.75 -29.34 -39.71
C PRO A 15 -9.60 -28.55 -39.07
N LEU A 16 -8.84 -27.75 -39.83
CA LEU A 16 -7.73 -26.95 -39.32
C LEU A 16 -8.17 -25.58 -38.79
N CYS A 17 -9.41 -25.16 -39.06
CA CYS A 17 -9.91 -23.82 -38.69
C CYS A 17 -11.11 -23.85 -37.73
N GLY A 18 -11.39 -24.99 -37.09
CA GLY A 18 -12.58 -25.14 -36.25
C GLY A 18 -12.34 -25.95 -34.99
N PHE A 19 -12.21 -25.24 -33.88
CA PHE A 19 -12.59 -25.67 -32.51
C PHE A 19 -11.79 -26.79 -31.84
N GLY A 20 -10.67 -26.40 -31.24
CA GLY A 20 -10.22 -26.92 -29.93
C GLY A 20 -9.68 -25.73 -29.13
N SER A 21 -10.51 -24.99 -28.39
CA SER A 21 -10.79 -25.26 -26.96
C SER A 21 -9.54 -25.81 -26.27
N CYS A 22 -8.84 -25.09 -25.39
CA CYS A 22 -9.28 -24.09 -24.45
C CYS A 22 -8.02 -23.26 -24.17
N SER A 23 -8.05 -21.93 -24.32
CA SER A 23 -7.16 -21.11 -23.50
C SER A 23 -7.41 -21.59 -22.09
N LYS A 24 -6.45 -22.30 -21.49
CA LYS A 24 -6.59 -22.71 -20.09
C LYS A 24 -6.94 -21.43 -19.36
N ALA A 25 -8.16 -21.36 -18.84
CA ALA A 25 -8.53 -20.36 -17.87
C ALA A 25 -7.75 -20.73 -16.62
N GLU A 26 -6.45 -20.46 -16.66
CA GLU A 26 -5.60 -20.47 -15.51
C GLU A 26 -6.09 -19.29 -14.70
N LYS A 27 -7.07 -19.57 -13.82
CA LYS A 27 -7.48 -18.61 -12.81
C LYS A 27 -6.18 -18.18 -12.14
N PRO A 28 -5.84 -16.88 -12.17
CA PRO A 28 -4.65 -16.42 -11.49
C PRO A 28 -4.75 -16.90 -10.04
N ASP A 29 -3.73 -17.63 -9.58
CA ASP A 29 -3.70 -18.15 -8.22
C ASP A 29 -3.82 -16.93 -7.29
N LEU A 30 -4.85 -16.94 -6.44
CA LEU A 30 -5.08 -15.82 -5.54
C LEU A 30 -3.89 -15.77 -4.58
N PRO A 31 -3.26 -14.60 -4.39
CA PRO A 31 -2.08 -14.50 -3.56
C PRO A 31 -2.43 -15.02 -2.16
N LYS A 32 -1.62 -15.98 -1.69
CA LYS A 32 -1.78 -16.56 -0.36
C LYS A 32 -1.57 -15.46 0.66
N VAL A 33 -2.56 -15.25 1.54
CA VAL A 33 -2.42 -14.34 2.67
C VAL A 33 -1.34 -14.90 3.59
N VAL A 34 -0.20 -14.20 3.66
CA VAL A 34 0.91 -14.55 4.55
C VAL A 34 0.69 -13.82 5.87
N TYR A 35 0.40 -14.58 6.93
CA TYR A 35 0.35 -14.03 8.28
C TYR A 35 1.74 -14.06 8.89
N ILE A 36 2.29 -12.89 9.17
CA ILE A 36 3.61 -12.73 9.79
C ILE A 36 3.40 -12.68 11.31
N PRO A 37 4.05 -13.55 12.09
CA PRO A 37 3.97 -13.48 13.53
C PRO A 37 4.66 -12.19 14.01
N VAL A 38 3.92 -11.35 14.72
CA VAL A 38 4.49 -10.17 15.39
C VAL A 38 5.28 -10.65 16.59
N GLU A 39 6.60 -10.48 16.59
CA GLU A 39 7.48 -11.04 17.62
C GLU A 39 7.22 -10.44 19.01
N ARG A 40 6.93 -9.14 19.08
CA ARG A 40 6.59 -8.43 20.33
C ARG A 40 5.72 -7.21 20.06
N THR A 41 4.61 -7.10 20.78
CA THR A 41 3.84 -5.85 20.89
C THR A 41 4.34 -5.07 22.10
N VAL A 42 5.18 -4.06 21.87
CA VAL A 42 5.56 -3.12 22.94
C VAL A 42 4.44 -2.10 23.14
N ALA A 43 3.80 -2.13 24.30
CA ALA A 43 2.79 -1.15 24.65
C ALA A 43 3.44 0.21 24.87
N VAL A 44 3.09 1.19 24.02
CA VAL A 44 3.58 2.56 24.18
C VAL A 44 2.87 3.16 25.40
N PRO A 45 3.63 3.75 26.36
CA PRO A 45 3.04 4.44 27.50
C PRO A 45 2.02 5.50 27.05
N ALA A 46 0.82 5.50 27.64
CA ALA A 46 -0.29 6.37 27.24
C ALA A 46 0.05 7.88 27.31
N ALA A 47 1.01 8.26 28.17
CA ALA A 47 1.51 9.62 28.28
C ALA A 47 2.34 10.07 27.06
N LEU A 48 2.93 9.14 26.30
CA LEU A 48 3.68 9.44 25.08
C LEU A 48 2.78 9.51 23.84
N THR A 49 1.61 8.89 23.89
CA THR A 49 0.59 8.94 22.81
C THR A 49 -0.44 10.05 23.01
N SER A 50 -0.25 10.92 24.02
CA SER A 50 -1.17 12.03 24.27
C SER A 50 -1.25 12.98 23.06
N ARG A 51 -2.45 13.47 22.73
CA ARG A 51 -2.62 14.39 21.59
C ARG A 51 -1.91 15.72 21.88
N CYS A 52 -1.09 16.15 20.92
CA CYS A 52 -0.45 17.47 20.92
C CYS A 52 -1.50 18.61 20.91
N PRO A 53 -1.48 19.54 21.87
CA PRO A 53 -2.37 20.70 21.85
C PRO A 53 -1.88 21.72 20.83
N VAL A 54 -2.36 21.64 19.59
CA VAL A 54 -2.01 22.56 18.49
C VAL A 54 -3.08 23.62 18.31
N LYS A 55 -2.73 24.89 18.46
CA LYS A 55 -3.58 26.03 18.08
C LYS A 55 -3.52 26.25 16.57
N ARG A 56 -4.67 26.42 15.94
CA ARG A 56 -4.78 26.73 14.50
C ARG A 56 -5.02 28.23 14.33
N ALA A 57 -4.52 28.79 13.24
CA ALA A 57 -4.85 30.15 12.84
C ALA A 57 -6.36 30.23 12.58
N SER A 58 -7.02 31.23 13.16
CA SER A 58 -8.46 31.45 12.97
C SER A 58 -8.78 32.04 11.61
N GLN A 59 -7.81 32.69 10.98
CA GLN A 59 -7.95 33.40 9.70
C GLN A 59 -6.78 33.05 8.77
N ARG A 60 -6.91 33.39 7.49
CA ARG A 60 -5.84 33.21 6.49
C ARG A 60 -5.03 34.50 6.32
N THR A 61 -4.55 35.04 7.44
CA THR A 61 -3.72 36.25 7.46
C THR A 61 -2.35 35.92 8.03
N ILE A 62 -1.32 36.69 7.68
CA ILE A 62 0.05 36.42 8.14
C ILE A 62 0.11 36.52 9.67
N GLU A 63 -0.57 37.50 10.25
CA GLU A 63 -0.58 37.78 11.69
C GLU A 63 -1.26 36.65 12.48
N SER A 64 -2.36 36.11 11.96
CA SER A 64 -3.05 34.97 12.58
C SER A 64 -2.26 33.67 12.46
N VAL A 65 -1.50 33.49 11.39
CA VAL A 65 -0.59 32.35 11.23
C VAL A 65 0.61 32.45 12.17
N VAL A 66 1.28 33.61 12.23
CA VAL A 66 2.45 33.82 13.09
C VAL A 66 2.09 33.72 14.56
N SER A 67 0.95 34.30 14.99
CA SER A 67 0.48 34.20 16.37
C SER A 67 0.12 32.76 16.77
N ALA A 68 -0.55 32.02 15.89
CA ALA A 68 -0.83 30.60 16.11
C ALA A 68 0.46 29.76 16.15
N TYR A 69 1.42 30.05 15.27
CA TYR A 69 2.72 29.38 15.25
C TYR A 69 3.51 29.62 16.54
N ASN A 70 3.65 30.88 16.94
CA ASN A 70 4.36 31.25 18.18
C ASN A 70 3.72 30.61 19.42
N ALA A 71 2.39 30.53 19.46
CA ALA A 71 1.67 29.85 20.53
C ALA A 71 1.90 28.33 20.57
N ASN A 72 2.42 27.73 19.50
CA ASN A 72 2.63 26.29 19.38
C ASN A 72 4.08 25.83 19.55
N VAL A 73 5.07 26.73 19.61
CA VAL A 73 6.50 26.34 19.64
C VAL A 73 6.77 25.35 20.78
N LEU A 74 6.33 25.68 22.00
CA LEU A 74 6.50 24.80 23.17
C LEU A 74 5.75 23.46 23.03
N SER A 75 4.55 23.48 22.41
CA SER A 75 3.79 22.25 22.16
C SER A 75 4.47 21.34 21.13
N LEU A 76 5.13 21.93 20.13
CA LEU A 76 5.90 21.23 19.11
C LEU A 76 7.14 20.56 19.71
N GLU A 77 7.88 21.28 20.56
CA GLU A 77 9.05 20.74 21.27
C GLU A 77 8.68 19.55 22.15
N GLN A 78 7.60 19.68 22.93
CA GLN A 78 7.10 18.59 23.77
C GLN A 78 6.70 17.37 22.92
N CYS A 79 6.02 17.56 21.80
CA CYS A 79 5.62 16.47 20.93
C CYS A 79 6.79 15.79 20.23
N ASN A 80 7.79 16.57 19.80
CA ASN A 80 9.02 16.00 19.24
C ASN A 80 9.79 15.19 20.29
N SER A 81 9.79 15.64 21.55
CA SER A 81 10.38 14.88 22.67
C SER A 81 9.65 13.56 22.91
N GLN A 82 8.31 13.58 22.89
CA GLN A 82 7.49 12.38 23.01
C GLN A 82 7.73 11.39 21.88
N LEU A 83 7.78 11.87 20.62
CA LEU A 83 8.10 11.03 19.46
C LEU A 83 9.49 10.40 19.57
N GLY A 84 10.52 11.18 19.93
CA GLY A 84 11.86 10.64 20.13
C GLY A 84 11.93 9.61 21.27
N ALA A 85 11.08 9.74 22.30
CA ALA A 85 10.96 8.72 23.35
C ALA A 85 10.30 7.43 22.82
N ILE A 86 9.28 7.54 21.96
CA ILE A 86 8.65 6.38 21.30
C ILE A 86 9.64 5.67 20.37
N GLU A 87 10.41 6.42 19.57
CA GLU A 87 11.43 5.86 18.67
C GLU A 87 12.51 5.09 19.41
N LYS A 88 12.90 5.53 20.62
CA LYS A 88 13.83 4.79 21.49
C LYS A 88 13.25 3.50 22.07
N LEU A 89 11.93 3.41 22.19
CA LEU A 89 11.24 2.19 22.58
C LEU A 89 11.08 1.21 21.40
N ALA A 90 11.24 1.69 20.16
CA ALA A 90 11.25 0.84 18.98
C ALA A 90 12.60 0.09 18.88
N PRO A 91 12.59 -1.23 18.64
CA PRO A 91 13.83 -1.98 18.44
C PRO A 91 14.55 -1.47 17.18
N ALA A 92 15.86 -1.21 17.30
CA ALA A 92 16.71 -0.63 16.26
C ALA A 92 16.80 -1.43 14.93
N ASN A 93 16.17 -2.61 14.87
CA ASN A 93 16.35 -3.60 13.81
C ASN A 93 15.15 -3.75 12.86
N GLU A 94 14.04 -3.03 13.06
CA GLU A 94 12.80 -3.18 12.25
C GLU A 94 12.62 -2.14 11.13
N GLN A 95 13.56 -1.22 10.93
CA GLN A 95 13.51 -0.22 9.85
C GLN A 95 13.92 -0.78 8.46
N LYS A 96 14.12 -2.10 8.31
CA LYS A 96 14.54 -2.72 7.05
C LYS A 96 13.36 -3.35 6.33
N GLN A 97 13.05 -2.80 5.15
CA GLN A 97 12.05 -3.20 4.16
C GLN A 97 10.62 -2.68 4.36
N VAL A 98 10.42 -1.41 3.97
CA VAL A 98 9.30 -1.11 3.08
C VAL A 98 9.88 -1.07 1.67
N LYS A 99 9.77 -2.18 0.95
CA LYS A 99 10.11 -2.24 -0.48
C LYS A 99 8.99 -1.52 -1.26
N PRO A 100 9.33 -0.64 -2.23
CA PRO A 100 8.34 0.09 -3.02
C PRO A 100 7.40 -0.82 -3.81
#